data_AF-A0A930APX8-F1
#
_entry.id   AF-A0A930APX8-F1
#
_cell.length_a   1.000
_cell.length_b   1.000
_cell.length_c   1.000
_cell.angle_alpha   90.00
_cell.angle_beta   90.00
_cell.angle_gamma   90.00
#
_symmetry.space_group_name_H-M   'P 1'
#
loop_
_entity.id
_entity.type
_entity.pdbx_description
1 polymer ?
#
loop_
_entity_poly.entity_id
_entity_poly.type
_entity_poly.pdbx_seq_one_letter_code
_entity_poly.pdbx_strand_id
1 'polypeptide(L)' 'KDRAITATKILEINPNHPIFNKLREVSTSSPDKLKEYTDVLYNQALLIEGLPIKNPVEFAKKITNLIVDAKN' A
#
# COMPACT_ATOMS: atom_id res chain seq x y z
N LYS A 1 30.59 4.08 12.50
CA LYS A 1 29.55 3.05 12.24
C LYS A 1 28.22 3.70 12.50
N ASP A 2 27.58 4.18 11.44
CA ASP A 2 26.22 4.73 11.53
C ASP A 2 25.32 3.63 12.06
N ARG A 3 24.81 3.82 13.28
CA ARG A 3 23.75 2.96 13.79
C ARG A 3 22.55 3.24 12.89
N ALA A 4 22.23 2.31 12.01
CA ALA A 4 20.96 2.35 11.29
C ALA A 4 19.86 2.36 12.36
N ILE A 5 19.30 3.54 12.64
CA ILE A 5 18.15 3.67 13.54
C ILE A 5 16.98 3.02 12.80
N THR A 6 16.68 1.77 13.14
CA THR A 6 15.52 1.05 12.62
C THR A 6 14.31 1.44 13.46
N ALA A 7 13.55 2.42 13.00
CA ALA A 7 12.23 2.72 13.55
C ALA A 7 11.17 1.82 12.90
N THR A 8 10.31 1.22 13.72
CA THR A 8 9.11 0.51 13.24
C THR A 8 8.21 1.50 12.51
N LYS A 9 7.79 1.16 11.29
CA LYS A 9 6.83 1.96 10.52
C LYS A 9 5.44 1.38 10.70
N ILE A 10 4.47 2.24 11.01
CA ILE A 10 3.06 1.88 11.15
C ILE A 10 2.30 2.58 10.03
N LEU A 11 1.49 1.83 9.27
CA LEU A 11 0.60 2.40 8.26
C LEU A 11 -0.73 2.77 8.93
N GLU A 12 -0.99 4.07 9.05
CA GLU A 12 -2.27 4.58 9.55
C GLU A 12 -3.23 4.84 8.39
N ILE A 13 -4.46 4.36 8.52
CA ILE A 13 -5.51 4.56 7.52
C ILE A 13 -6.59 5.46 8.09
N ASN A 14 -6.96 6.51 7.37
CA ASN A 14 -8.07 7.37 7.73
C ASN A 14 -9.41 6.62 7.56
N PRO A 15 -10.18 6.38 8.65
CA PRO A 15 -11.45 5.65 8.56
C PRO A 15 -12.54 6.40 7.78
N ASN A 16 -12.41 7.72 7.63
CA ASN A 16 -13.36 8.55 6.87
C ASN A 16 -13.08 8.58 5.36
N HIS A 17 -11.92 8.07 4.92
CA HIS A 17 -11.58 8.04 3.50
C HIS A 17 -12.28 6.85 2.81
N PRO A 18 -12.83 7.00 1.59
CA PRO A 18 -13.52 5.92 0.87
C PRO A 18 -12.69 4.62 0.73
N ILE A 19 -11.36 4.73 0.71
CA ILE A 19 -10.46 3.57 0.68
C ILE A 19 -10.68 2.61 1.85
N PHE A 20 -11.03 3.11 3.04
CA PHE A 20 -11.24 2.28 4.22
C PHE A 20 -12.42 1.32 4.03
N ASN A 21 -13.52 1.82 3.45
CA ASN A 21 -14.66 0.98 3.09
C ASN A 21 -14.27 -0.08 2.07
N LYS A 22 -13.45 0.27 1.07
CA LYS A 22 -12.98 -0.70 0.08
C LYS A 22 -12.07 -1.76 0.71
N LEU A 23 -11.15 -1.38 1.60
CA LEU A 23 -10.29 -2.34 2.32
C LEU A 23 -11.12 -3.29 3.19
N ARG A 24 -12.17 -2.80 3.85
CA ARG A 24 -13.10 -3.65 4.60
C ARG A 24 -13.82 -4.65 3.70
N GLU A 25 -14.38 -4.20 2.59
CA GLU A 25 -15.05 -5.08 1.62
C GLU A 25 -14.09 -6.19 1.14
N VAL A 26 -12.92 -5.80 0.64
CA VAL A 26 -11.91 -6.71 0.10
C VAL A 26 -11.36 -7.66 1.17
N SER A 27 -11.27 -7.24 2.42
CA SER A 27 -10.83 -8.13 3.52
C SER A 27 -11.75 -9.34 3.71
N THR A 28 -13.02 -9.21 3.36
CA THR A 28 -14.01 -10.28 3.49
C THR A 28 -14.17 -11.11 2.22
N SER A 29 -14.01 -10.49 1.05
CA SER A 29 -14.30 -11.11 -0.24
C SER A 29 -13.05 -11.61 -0.98
N SER A 30 -11.87 -11.03 -0.73
CA SER A 30 -10.63 -11.32 -1.46
C SER A 30 -9.39 -10.98 -0.63
N PRO A 31 -9.00 -11.84 0.34
CA PRO A 31 -7.84 -11.60 1.21
C PRO A 31 -6.53 -11.35 0.44
N ASP A 32 -6.33 -11.98 -0.72
CA ASP A 32 -5.14 -11.76 -1.55
C ASP A 32 -5.10 -10.33 -2.11
N LYS A 33 -6.25 -9.78 -2.53
CA LYS A 33 -6.36 -8.38 -2.98
C LYS A 33 -6.14 -7.41 -1.83
N LEU A 34 -6.51 -7.76 -0.59
CA LEU A 34 -6.23 -6.91 0.57
C LEU A 34 -4.72 -6.71 0.75
N LYS A 35 -3.94 -7.78 0.60
CA LYS A 35 -2.47 -7.72 0.68
C LYS A 35 -1.88 -6.82 -0.42
N GLU A 36 -2.39 -6.93 -1.65
CA GLU A 36 -1.94 -6.08 -2.75
C GLU A 36 -2.28 -4.60 -2.51
N TYR A 37 -3.49 -4.30 -2.05
CA TYR A 37 -3.93 -2.93 -1.80
C TYR A 37 -3.15 -2.28 -0.67
N THR A 38 -2.97 -3.01 0.44
CA THR A 38 -2.21 -2.49 1.59
C THR A 38 -0.73 -2.28 1.27
N ASP A 39 -0.13 -3.12 0.41
CA ASP A 39 1.25 -2.92 -0.04
C ASP A 39 1.40 -1.68 -0.95
N VAL A 40 0.44 -1.43 -1.85
CA VAL A 40 0.42 -0.21 -2.67
C VAL A 40 0.25 1.03 -1.78
N LEU A 41 -0.70 1.01 -0.85
CA LEU A 41 -0.93 2.12 0.09
C LEU A 41 0.29 2.38 0.98
N TYR A 42 0.97 1.33 1.43
CA TYR A 42 2.19 1.47 2.21
C TYR A 42 3.30 2.14 1.41
N ASN A 43 3.55 1.70 0.18
CA ASN A 43 4.58 2.31 -0.67
C ASN A 43 4.23 3.75 -1.07
N GLN A 44 2.94 4.07 -1.25
CA GLN A 44 2.48 5.46 -1.42
C GLN A 44 2.77 6.31 -0.17
N ALA A 45 2.49 5.80 1.03
CA ALA A 45 2.79 6.50 2.28
C ALA A 45 4.31 6.75 2.42
N LEU A 46 5.15 5.76 2.07
CA LEU A 46 6.60 5.95 2.04
C LEU A 46 7.00 7.10 1.12
N LEU A 47 6.43 7.20 -0.08
CA LEU A 47 6.72 8.31 -1.00
C LEU A 47 6.32 9.67 -0.42
N ILE A 48 5.13 9.77 0.18
CA ILE A 48 4.62 11.00 0.79
C ILE A 48 5.54 11.47 1.93
N GLU A 49 6.04 10.53 2.72
CA GLU A 49 6.98 10.77 3.84
C GLU A 49 8.45 10.95 3.39
N GLY A 50 8.72 10.96 2.08
CA GLY A 50 10.08 11.08 1.53
C GLY A 50 10.99 9.87 1.81
N LEU A 51 10.40 8.72 2.14
CA LEU A 51 11.11 7.49 2.44
C LEU A 51 11.33 6.65 1.16
N PRO A 52 12.43 5.89 1.10
CA PRO A 52 12.72 5.05 -0.06
C PRO A 52 11.73 3.90 -0.17
N ILE A 53 11.27 3.63 -1.39
CA ILE A 53 10.60 2.39 -1.75
C ILE A 53 11.65 1.28 -1.90
N LYS A 54 11.45 0.16 -1.21
CA LYS A 54 12.39 -0.98 -1.26
C LYS A 54 12.50 -1.61 -2.65
N ASN A 55 11.37 -1.75 -3.35
CA ASN A 55 11.31 -2.35 -4.69
C ASN A 55 10.41 -1.51 -5.62
N PRO A 56 10.95 -0.46 -6.27
CA PRO A 56 10.15 0.43 -7.11
C PRO A 56 9.54 -0.27 -8.34
N VAL A 57 10.20 -1.33 -8.85
CA VAL A 57 9.70 -2.11 -10.00
C VAL A 57 8.44 -2.88 -9.61
N GLU A 58 8.46 -3.57 -8.47
CA GLU A 58 7.28 -4.28 -7.97
C GLU A 58 6.12 -3.32 -7.66
N PHE A 59 6.41 -2.18 -7.03
CA PHE A 59 5.41 -1.16 -6.76
C PHE A 59 4.74 -0.64 -8.05
N ALA A 60 5.53 -0.27 -9.06
CA ALA A 60 5.01 0.17 -10.35
C ALA A 60 4.19 -0.93 -11.05
N LYS A 61 4.63 -2.19 -10.96
CA LYS A 61 3.89 -3.34 -11.49
C LYS A 61 2.54 -3.51 -10.80
N LYS A 62 2.48 -3.40 -9.47
CA LYS A 62 1.22 -3.50 -8.71
C LYS A 62 0.26 -2.37 -9.08
N ILE A 63 0.74 -1.12 -9.17
CA ILE A 63 -0.09 -0.02 -9.67
C ILE A 63 -0.65 -0.33 -11.06
N THR A 64 0.21 -0.81 -11.98
CA THR A 64 -0.20 -1.14 -13.35
C THR A 64 -1.27 -2.23 -13.36
N ASN A 65 -1.10 -3.29 -12.56
CA ASN A 65 -2.09 -4.35 -12.41
C ASN A 65 -3.42 -3.80 -11.89
N LEU A 66 -3.40 -2.95 -10.85
CA LEU A 66 -4.61 -2.33 -10.32
C LEU A 66 -5.36 -1.48 -11.36
N ILE A 67 -4.62 -0.76 -12.22
CA ILE A 67 -5.22 0.02 -13.32
C ILE A 67 -5.86 -0.90 -14.38
N VAL A 68 -5.22 -2.04 -14.69
CA VAL A 68 -5.77 -3.04 -15.63
C VAL A 68 -7.03 -3.69 -15.06
N ASP A 69 -6.99 -4.07 -13.78
CA ASP A 69 -8.09 -4.72 -13.06
C ASP A 69 -9.28 -3.80 -12.82
N ALA A 70 -9.06 -2.48 -12.78
CA ALA A 70 -10.12 -1.48 -12.61
C ALA A 70 -11.00 -1.29 -13.85
N LYS A 71 -10.76 -2.02 -14.95
CA LYS A 71 -11.60 -1.98 -16.14
C LYS A 71 -12.94 -2.70 -15.90
N ASN A 72 -14.00 -1.89 -15.85
CA ASN A 72 -15.43 -2.16 -16.10
C ASN A 72 -15.94 -3.58 -15.84
#